data_AF-A0A2N1MTN7-F1
#
_entry.id   AF-A0A2N1MTN7-F1
#
_cell.length_a   1.000
_cell.length_b   1.000
_cell.length_c   1.000
_cell.angle_alpha   90.00
_cell.angle_beta   90.00
_cell.angle_gamma   90.00
#
_symmetry.space_group_name_H-M   'P 1'
#
loop_
_entity.id
_entity.type
_entity.pdbx_description
1 polymer ?
#
loop_
_entity_poly.entity_id
_entity_poly.type
_entity_poly.pdbx_seq_one_letter_code
_entity_poly.pdbx_strand_id
1 'polypeptide(L)'
;MDSSIKKSVEIKLCHCNYICNAKRFKQNFINWTSRNYHIDKFIQNTQLSEHTLFVVVNALEWIPYDRLDDIKYVADDKFSKVYSAKWIDGCIYEWDYENQSWKRKDQNMFVILKLLNNPAIITSEFINKIAVSHKVHGITQDLETKNFMVVLNGECTNEVYCNSIHFQRNFKNWTSGNNDIDKFIRDTQLSEHTYYEVNNALEWIPYDRLYNIEYIAEDDVFGKVYRANWIDGCINYDCDNSWNYENQNWKRKDQNMFVILKILNNPASNILEFMNKIAVSHEVYGITQDSETKNFMVVLNDICEKCKEMCNSIYFQRNFKNWTSGNNDIDKFIQDTQQSVHTYHEVNNALEWIPYDRLYDIKYISEDEEFGKLYRANWIDGFIYIWDDYSQNWKRKNQNMFVFLKILNNPANITSEFINKIVIPHGVYGITQDPEIKNYMGIFNDMYGKYVHNTMRFKQNFKNWTSGNDDIDKFIQDAQKSYTNNVLEWIPYDRLYDIKYIAKGGFGKVYRAKWID
;
A
#
# COMPACT_ATOMS: atom_id res chain seq x y z
N MET A 1 -11.19 -54.03 -36.24
CA MET A 1 -11.46 -52.68 -36.76
C MET A 1 -11.63 -51.79 -35.54
N ASP A 2 -10.74 -50.89 -35.14
CA ASP A 2 -9.55 -50.25 -35.72
C ASP A 2 -8.65 -49.90 -34.52
N SER A 3 -7.39 -50.31 -34.47
CA SER A 3 -6.21 -49.64 -35.04
C SER A 3 -5.99 -48.18 -34.56
N SER A 4 -5.16 -48.02 -33.53
CA SER A 4 -4.18 -46.91 -33.38
C SER A 4 -3.42 -47.06 -32.06
N ILE A 5 -2.61 -48.12 -31.99
CA ILE A 5 -1.55 -48.32 -31.00
C ILE A 5 -0.25 -47.74 -31.60
N LYS A 6 0.56 -47.09 -30.74
CA LYS A 6 1.93 -46.57 -30.96
C LYS A 6 2.07 -45.31 -31.81
N LYS A 7 2.06 -44.14 -31.16
CA LYS A 7 3.06 -43.10 -31.47
C LYS A 7 4.27 -43.34 -30.58
N SER A 8 5.17 -44.22 -31.02
CA SER A 8 6.57 -44.15 -30.62
C SER A 8 7.11 -42.80 -31.06
N VAL A 9 7.84 -42.11 -30.18
CA VAL A 9 8.74 -41.03 -30.58
C VAL A 9 9.71 -41.64 -31.59
N GLU A 10 9.50 -41.37 -32.88
CA GLU A 10 10.51 -41.60 -33.90
C GLU A 10 11.65 -40.63 -33.60
N ILE A 11 12.65 -41.12 -32.87
CA ILE A 11 13.97 -40.49 -32.84
C ILE A 11 14.46 -40.59 -34.29
N LYS A 12 14.45 -39.46 -35.01
CA LYS A 12 15.25 -39.33 -36.23
C LYS A 12 16.71 -39.50 -35.82
N LEU A 13 17.18 -40.75 -35.83
CA LEU A 13 18.60 -41.08 -35.85
C LEU A 13 19.14 -40.51 -37.15
N CYS A 14 19.55 -39.25 -37.11
CA CYS A 14 20.29 -38.66 -38.21
C CYS A 14 21.62 -39.43 -38.26
N HIS A 15 21.82 -40.22 -39.31
CA HIS A 15 23.11 -40.79 -39.64
C HIS A 15 24.07 -39.64 -39.93
N CYS A 16 24.69 -39.08 -38.89
CA CYS A 16 25.73 -38.07 -39.06
C CYS A 16 26.92 -38.73 -39.75
N ASN A 17 27.19 -38.36 -41.00
CA ASN A 17 28.37 -38.83 -41.75
C ASN A 17 29.68 -38.13 -41.33
N TYR A 18 29.65 -37.27 -40.31
CA TYR A 18 30.81 -36.59 -39.72
C TYR A 18 30.89 -36.84 -38.19
N ILE A 19 32.04 -36.54 -37.56
CA ILE A 19 32.22 -36.64 -36.11
C ILE A 19 31.46 -35.48 -35.45
N CYS A 20 30.51 -35.74 -34.56
CA CYS A 20 29.72 -34.74 -33.85
C CYS A 20 29.65 -35.04 -32.34
N ASN A 21 29.16 -34.09 -31.53
CA ASN A 21 29.09 -34.25 -30.07
C ASN A 21 28.27 -35.48 -29.64
N ALA A 22 27.16 -35.79 -30.30
CA ALA A 22 26.39 -37.02 -30.04
C ALA A 22 27.23 -38.32 -30.17
N LYS A 23 28.14 -38.41 -31.15
CA LYS A 23 29.04 -39.57 -31.29
C LYS A 23 30.07 -39.64 -30.15
N ARG A 24 30.59 -38.48 -29.73
CA ARG A 24 31.55 -38.37 -28.62
C ARG A 24 30.91 -38.75 -27.29
N PHE A 25 29.70 -38.27 -27.03
CA PHE A 25 28.92 -38.67 -25.86
C PHE A 25 28.67 -40.18 -25.85
N LYS A 26 28.26 -40.76 -26.99
CA LYS A 26 28.01 -42.20 -27.11
C LYS A 26 29.24 -43.06 -26.76
N GLN A 27 30.45 -42.61 -27.07
CA GLN A 27 31.69 -43.31 -26.68
C GLN A 27 31.92 -43.31 -25.17
N ASN A 28 31.43 -42.27 -24.47
CA ASN A 28 31.60 -42.08 -23.03
C ASN A 28 30.46 -42.65 -22.18
N PHE A 29 29.43 -43.24 -22.77
CA PHE A 29 28.32 -43.85 -22.00
C PHE A 29 28.78 -44.98 -21.07
N ILE A 30 29.93 -45.60 -21.36
CA ILE A 30 30.51 -46.64 -20.51
C ILE A 30 31.22 -46.08 -19.26
N ASN A 31 31.54 -44.78 -19.26
CA ASN A 31 32.36 -44.15 -18.22
C ASN A 31 31.54 -43.63 -17.03
N TRP A 32 30.21 -43.63 -17.11
CA TRP A 32 29.33 -43.26 -16.00
C TRP A 32 27.98 -43.99 -16.09
N THR A 33 27.38 -44.32 -14.94
CA THR A 33 26.02 -44.85 -14.84
C THR A 33 25.41 -44.45 -13.51
N SER A 34 24.14 -44.08 -13.54
CA SER A 34 23.33 -43.85 -12.34
C SER A 34 22.85 -45.14 -11.67
N ARG A 35 23.09 -46.29 -12.29
CA ARG A 35 22.48 -47.60 -11.97
C ARG A 35 20.95 -47.60 -12.08
N ASN A 36 20.36 -46.58 -12.71
CA ASN A 36 18.94 -46.49 -13.03
C ASN A 36 18.77 -46.36 -14.56
N TYR A 37 18.17 -47.38 -15.17
CA TYR A 37 17.97 -47.43 -16.62
C TYR A 37 17.22 -46.22 -17.17
N HIS A 38 16.22 -45.72 -16.45
CA HIS A 38 15.40 -44.60 -16.92
C HIS A 38 16.17 -43.28 -16.89
N ILE A 39 16.94 -43.02 -15.84
CA ILE A 39 17.84 -41.87 -15.72
C ILE A 39 18.91 -41.90 -16.81
N ASP A 40 19.62 -43.04 -16.92
CA ASP A 40 20.70 -43.20 -17.89
C ASP A 40 20.17 -42.97 -19.31
N LYS A 41 19.03 -43.59 -19.66
CA LYS A 41 18.40 -43.41 -20.95
C LYS A 41 17.96 -41.97 -21.20
N PHE A 42 17.42 -41.30 -20.19
CA PHE A 42 17.00 -39.91 -20.31
C PHE A 42 18.18 -38.98 -20.58
N ILE A 43 19.25 -39.08 -19.78
CA ILE A 43 20.49 -38.30 -19.98
C ILE A 43 21.09 -38.61 -21.36
N GLN A 44 21.21 -39.88 -21.73
CA GLN A 44 21.72 -40.30 -23.03
C GLN A 44 20.88 -39.75 -24.20
N ASN A 45 19.55 -39.73 -24.07
CA ASN A 45 18.68 -39.16 -25.11
C ASN A 45 18.98 -37.66 -25.32
N THR A 46 19.19 -36.89 -24.24
CA THR A 46 19.58 -35.46 -24.36
C THR A 46 20.96 -35.29 -25.01
N GLN A 47 21.91 -36.17 -24.69
CA GLN A 47 23.25 -36.15 -25.27
C GLN A 47 23.26 -36.55 -26.76
N LEU A 48 22.40 -37.50 -27.15
CA LEU A 48 22.27 -37.95 -28.54
C LEU A 48 21.57 -36.95 -29.45
N SER A 49 20.77 -36.03 -28.90
CA SER A 49 20.18 -34.92 -29.67
C SER A 49 21.18 -33.81 -30.01
N GLU A 50 22.36 -33.78 -29.38
CA GLU A 50 23.38 -32.75 -29.61
C GLU A 50 24.26 -33.05 -30.83
N HIS A 51 23.83 -32.58 -32.00
CA HIS A 51 24.57 -32.77 -33.25
C HIS A 51 25.56 -31.64 -33.60
N THR A 52 25.78 -30.68 -32.70
CA THR A 52 26.73 -29.57 -32.90
C THR A 52 28.20 -30.03 -32.82
N LEU A 53 29.10 -29.20 -33.36
CA LEU A 53 30.55 -29.44 -33.39
C LEU A 53 31.33 -28.64 -32.32
N PHE A 54 30.81 -27.46 -31.95
CA PHE A 54 31.59 -26.43 -31.26
C PHE A 54 31.09 -26.07 -29.86
N VAL A 55 29.78 -26.19 -29.57
CA VAL A 55 29.22 -25.82 -28.24
C VAL A 55 28.11 -26.80 -27.84
N VAL A 56 28.18 -27.32 -26.61
CA VAL A 56 27.13 -28.16 -26.02
C VAL A 56 26.29 -27.27 -25.12
N VAL A 57 25.12 -26.83 -25.59
CA VAL A 57 24.31 -25.91 -24.77
C VAL A 57 23.34 -26.68 -23.87
N ASN A 58 22.85 -27.87 -24.27
CA ASN A 58 21.68 -28.51 -23.63
C ASN A 58 21.81 -30.01 -23.29
N ALA A 59 22.97 -30.66 -23.46
CA ALA A 59 23.13 -32.04 -22.98
C ALA A 59 23.16 -32.09 -21.47
N LEU A 60 22.40 -33.02 -20.89
CA LEU A 60 22.46 -33.30 -19.46
C LEU A 60 23.67 -34.16 -19.13
N GLU A 61 24.15 -34.01 -17.90
CA GLU A 61 25.23 -34.78 -17.35
C GLU A 61 24.77 -35.66 -16.18
N TRP A 62 25.40 -36.83 -16.05
CA TRP A 62 25.43 -37.48 -14.75
C TRP A 62 26.52 -36.83 -13.92
N ILE A 63 26.14 -36.31 -12.76
CA ILE A 63 27.04 -35.59 -11.87
C ILE A 63 27.27 -36.47 -10.64
N PRO A 64 28.47 -37.06 -10.48
CA PRO A 64 28.78 -37.83 -9.28
C PRO A 64 28.62 -36.95 -8.03
N TYR A 65 27.92 -37.49 -7.03
CA TYR A 65 27.51 -36.70 -5.85
C TYR A 65 28.68 -36.17 -5.04
N ASP A 66 29.82 -36.88 -5.05
CA ASP A 66 31.08 -36.47 -4.44
C ASP A 66 31.78 -35.29 -5.15
N ARG A 67 31.25 -34.83 -6.28
CA ARG A 67 31.68 -33.59 -6.97
C ARG A 67 30.88 -32.37 -6.53
N LEU A 68 29.91 -32.55 -5.62
CA LEU A 68 29.12 -31.48 -5.01
C LEU A 68 29.59 -31.27 -3.57
N ASP A 69 30.07 -30.06 -3.29
CA ASP A 69 30.54 -29.66 -1.96
C ASP A 69 29.59 -28.63 -1.32
N ASP A 70 29.71 -28.43 -0.02
CA ASP A 70 28.92 -27.46 0.75
C ASP A 70 27.39 -27.62 0.57
N ILE A 71 26.91 -28.87 0.50
CA ILE A 71 25.48 -29.17 0.29
C ILE A 71 24.67 -28.71 1.51
N LYS A 72 23.77 -27.75 1.30
CA LYS A 72 22.92 -27.17 2.35
C LYS A 72 21.46 -27.23 1.96
N TYR A 73 20.63 -27.71 2.87
CA TYR A 73 19.18 -27.62 2.74
C TYR A 73 18.74 -26.15 2.69
N VAL A 74 17.86 -25.82 1.75
CA VAL A 74 17.36 -24.46 1.52
C VAL A 74 15.91 -24.34 1.94
N ALA A 75 15.03 -25.14 1.33
CA ALA A 75 13.59 -25.13 1.59
C ALA A 75 12.91 -26.35 0.97
N ASP A 76 11.64 -26.57 1.33
CA ASP A 76 10.73 -27.42 0.56
C ASP A 76 9.93 -26.50 -0.37
N ASP A 77 9.97 -26.73 -1.68
CA ASP A 77 9.10 -26.05 -2.63
C ASP A 77 7.86 -26.90 -2.95
N LYS A 78 6.95 -26.37 -3.79
CA LYS A 78 5.74 -27.08 -4.23
C LYS A 78 6.00 -28.46 -4.83
N PHE A 79 7.20 -28.73 -5.34
CA PHE A 79 7.54 -29.93 -6.10
C PHE A 79 8.49 -30.87 -5.36
N SER A 80 9.37 -30.36 -4.49
CA SER A 80 10.53 -31.10 -3.97
C SER A 80 11.25 -30.39 -2.83
N LYS A 81 12.14 -31.12 -2.14
CA LYS A 81 13.17 -30.52 -1.29
C LYS A 81 14.25 -29.86 -2.15
N VAL A 82 14.63 -28.64 -1.79
CA VAL A 82 15.63 -27.82 -2.47
C VAL A 82 16.87 -27.69 -1.60
N TYR A 83 18.02 -27.91 -2.22
CA TYR A 83 19.33 -27.76 -1.61
C TYR A 83 20.20 -26.86 -2.49
N SER A 84 21.24 -26.30 -1.89
CA SER A 84 22.30 -25.55 -2.59
C SER A 84 23.62 -26.30 -2.45
N ALA A 85 24.49 -26.21 -3.44
CA ALA A 85 25.80 -26.83 -3.43
C ALA A 85 26.81 -26.07 -4.31
N LYS A 86 28.10 -26.37 -4.16
CA LYS A 86 29.16 -26.00 -5.10
C LYS A 86 29.52 -27.18 -5.97
N TRP A 87 29.42 -27.04 -7.28
CA TRP A 87 29.85 -28.07 -8.22
C TRP A 87 31.30 -27.85 -8.65
N ILE A 88 32.19 -28.73 -8.18
CA ILE A 88 33.65 -28.56 -8.31
C ILE A 88 34.09 -28.56 -9.78
N ASP A 89 33.48 -29.43 -10.59
CA ASP A 89 33.88 -29.59 -11.99
C ASP A 89 33.44 -28.44 -12.90
N GLY A 90 32.29 -27.83 -12.61
CA GLY A 90 31.59 -26.96 -13.55
C GLY A 90 30.98 -27.71 -14.75
N CYS A 91 30.27 -27.00 -15.62
CA CYS A 91 29.54 -27.59 -16.74
C CYS A 91 30.42 -27.90 -17.96
N ILE A 92 30.07 -28.92 -18.74
CA ILE A 92 30.71 -29.16 -20.05
C ILE A 92 30.45 -27.96 -20.97
N TYR A 93 31.49 -27.48 -21.64
CA TYR A 93 31.43 -26.34 -22.54
C TYR A 93 31.81 -26.71 -23.99
N GLU A 94 32.99 -27.30 -24.19
CA GLU A 94 33.50 -27.65 -25.53
C GLU A 94 34.32 -28.95 -25.52
N TRP A 95 34.52 -29.54 -26.70
CA TRP A 95 35.38 -30.71 -26.86
C TRP A 95 36.83 -30.28 -27.13
N ASP A 96 37.77 -30.81 -26.34
CA ASP A 96 39.19 -30.67 -26.57
C ASP A 96 39.68 -31.73 -27.58
N TYR A 97 40.12 -31.29 -28.75
CA TYR A 97 40.63 -32.19 -29.79
C TYR A 97 42.04 -32.71 -29.50
N GLU A 98 42.84 -31.96 -28.74
CA GLU A 98 44.21 -32.35 -28.40
C GLU A 98 44.20 -33.40 -27.28
N ASN A 99 43.42 -33.13 -26.23
CA ASN A 99 43.34 -34.01 -25.05
C ASN A 99 42.28 -35.12 -25.16
N GLN A 100 41.46 -35.09 -26.22
CA GLN A 100 40.32 -36.01 -26.41
C GLN A 100 39.38 -36.08 -25.19
N SER A 101 39.11 -34.92 -24.59
CA SER A 101 38.29 -34.79 -23.37
C SER A 101 37.35 -33.58 -23.44
N TRP A 102 36.32 -33.55 -22.60
CA TRP A 102 35.46 -32.37 -22.48
C TRP A 102 36.15 -31.28 -21.65
N LYS A 103 36.17 -30.05 -22.15
CA LYS A 103 36.52 -28.87 -21.36
C LYS A 103 35.35 -28.44 -20.51
N ARG A 104 35.67 -28.03 -19.29
CA ARG A 104 34.72 -27.53 -18.29
C ARG A 104 34.76 -26.00 -18.23
N LYS A 105 33.63 -25.40 -17.90
CA LYS A 105 33.50 -23.97 -17.58
C LYS A 105 32.87 -23.81 -16.19
N ASP A 106 33.17 -22.70 -15.52
CA ASP A 106 32.55 -22.32 -14.25
C ASP A 106 32.85 -23.35 -13.13
N GLN A 107 34.13 -23.71 -12.97
CA GLN A 107 34.59 -24.58 -11.88
C GLN A 107 34.21 -23.97 -10.52
N ASN A 108 33.76 -24.82 -9.58
CA ASN A 108 33.20 -24.41 -8.29
C ASN A 108 31.93 -23.54 -8.40
N MET A 109 31.16 -23.65 -9.50
CA MET A 109 29.91 -22.91 -9.64
C MET A 109 28.87 -23.28 -8.59
N PHE A 110 28.06 -22.30 -8.20
CA PHE A 110 26.91 -22.54 -7.34
C PHE A 110 25.79 -23.22 -8.14
N VAL A 111 25.20 -24.27 -7.57
CA VAL A 111 24.10 -25.02 -8.18
C VAL A 111 22.96 -25.23 -7.19
N ILE A 112 21.75 -25.36 -7.73
CA ILE A 112 20.55 -25.71 -6.97
C ILE A 112 20.25 -27.19 -7.22
N LEU A 113 20.01 -27.95 -6.16
CA LEU A 113 19.65 -29.36 -6.24
C LEU A 113 18.17 -29.52 -5.86
N LYS A 114 17.34 -30.05 -6.76
CA LYS A 114 15.93 -30.36 -6.48
C LYS A 114 15.69 -31.85 -6.43
N LEU A 115 15.11 -32.34 -5.33
CA LEU A 115 14.82 -33.76 -5.09
C LEU A 115 13.80 -34.30 -6.10
N LEU A 116 14.03 -35.50 -6.62
CA LEU A 116 13.12 -36.20 -7.50
C LEU A 116 12.31 -37.23 -6.70
N ASN A 117 11.05 -36.92 -6.41
CA ASN A 117 10.19 -37.74 -5.55
C ASN A 117 9.79 -39.11 -6.16
N ASN A 118 10.02 -39.35 -7.45
CA ASN A 118 9.84 -40.67 -8.09
C ASN A 118 10.69 -40.83 -9.37
N PRO A 119 11.67 -41.76 -9.41
CA PRO A 119 12.51 -41.97 -10.60
C PRO A 119 11.76 -42.51 -11.83
N ALA A 120 10.62 -43.18 -11.63
CA ALA A 120 9.84 -43.79 -12.70
C ALA A 120 9.00 -42.77 -13.52
N ILE A 121 8.88 -41.52 -13.05
CA ILE A 121 8.09 -40.44 -13.66
C ILE A 121 8.99 -39.41 -14.39
N ILE A 122 10.29 -39.66 -14.48
CA ILE A 122 11.25 -38.71 -15.04
C ILE A 122 11.09 -38.65 -16.57
N THR A 123 10.23 -37.73 -17.00
CA THR A 123 10.05 -37.32 -18.39
C THR A 123 10.62 -35.93 -18.59
N SER A 124 10.91 -35.57 -19.85
CA SER A 124 11.29 -34.19 -20.20
C SER A 124 10.24 -33.17 -19.74
N GLU A 125 8.96 -33.56 -19.70
CA GLU A 125 7.86 -32.73 -19.23
C GLU A 125 7.96 -32.43 -17.72
N PHE A 126 8.30 -33.43 -16.90
CA PHE A 126 8.51 -33.23 -15.46
C PHE A 126 9.74 -32.36 -15.18
N ILE A 127 10.85 -32.61 -15.88
CA ILE A 127 12.07 -31.80 -15.72
C ILE A 127 11.84 -30.36 -16.18
N ASN A 128 11.16 -30.15 -17.31
CA ASN A 128 10.80 -28.81 -17.78
C ASN A 128 9.89 -28.09 -16.77
N LYS A 129 9.01 -28.82 -16.06
CA LYS A 129 8.13 -28.26 -15.03
C LYS A 129 8.87 -27.83 -13.75
N ILE A 130 9.96 -28.50 -13.39
CA ILE A 130 10.76 -28.15 -12.19
C ILE A 130 11.90 -27.15 -12.51
N ALA A 131 12.27 -27.04 -13.79
CA ALA A 131 13.39 -26.23 -14.28
C ALA A 131 12.95 -25.02 -15.12
N VAL A 132 11.67 -24.60 -15.02
CA VAL A 132 11.06 -23.55 -15.87
C VAL A 132 11.91 -22.28 -15.97
N SER A 133 12.63 -21.94 -14.89
CA SER A 133 13.45 -20.74 -14.79
C SER A 133 14.96 -20.97 -14.71
N HIS A 134 15.43 -22.22 -14.71
CA HIS A 134 16.84 -22.55 -14.48
C HIS A 134 17.38 -23.52 -15.51
N LYS A 135 18.64 -23.35 -15.90
CA LYS A 135 19.30 -24.25 -16.84
C LYS A 135 19.55 -25.58 -16.12
N VAL A 136 19.09 -26.68 -16.68
CA VAL A 136 19.39 -28.01 -16.14
C VAL A 136 20.77 -28.43 -16.63
N HIS A 137 21.69 -28.70 -15.70
CA HIS A 137 23.02 -29.22 -16.03
C HIS A 137 23.04 -30.74 -16.01
N GLY A 138 22.28 -31.36 -15.11
CA GLY A 138 22.37 -32.79 -14.95
C GLY A 138 21.53 -33.36 -13.84
N ILE A 139 21.83 -34.61 -13.51
CA ILE A 139 21.20 -35.37 -12.43
C ILE A 139 22.31 -35.97 -11.58
N THR A 140 22.09 -35.97 -10.27
CA THR A 140 22.94 -36.64 -9.29
C THR A 140 22.11 -37.59 -8.44
N GLN A 141 22.75 -38.42 -7.61
CA GLN A 141 22.10 -39.27 -6.62
C GLN A 141 22.78 -39.14 -5.29
N ASP A 142 22.01 -38.74 -4.28
CA ASP A 142 22.48 -38.68 -2.91
C ASP A 142 22.91 -40.09 -2.44
N LEU A 143 24.14 -40.18 -1.92
CA LEU A 143 24.77 -41.46 -1.60
C LEU A 143 24.12 -42.17 -0.41
N GLU A 144 23.48 -41.42 0.50
CA GLU A 144 22.88 -41.94 1.72
C GLU A 144 21.43 -42.38 1.49
N THR A 145 20.60 -41.46 1.03
CA THR A 145 19.16 -41.63 0.80
C THR A 145 18.83 -42.35 -0.50
N LYS A 146 19.80 -42.44 -1.43
CA LYS A 146 19.62 -42.96 -2.80
C LYS A 146 18.62 -42.19 -3.65
N ASN A 147 18.19 -41.01 -3.20
CA ASN A 147 17.29 -40.15 -3.95
C ASN A 147 18.04 -39.45 -5.09
N PHE A 148 17.39 -39.35 -6.24
CA PHE A 148 17.93 -38.57 -7.36
C PHE A 148 17.61 -37.09 -7.16
N MET A 149 18.50 -36.23 -7.65
CA MET A 149 18.32 -34.78 -7.59
C MET A 149 18.70 -34.18 -8.95
N VAL A 150 17.91 -33.22 -9.41
CA VAL A 150 18.25 -32.43 -10.59
C VAL A 150 19.20 -31.33 -10.18
N VAL A 151 20.31 -31.22 -10.91
CA VAL A 151 21.31 -30.16 -10.75
C VAL A 151 20.97 -29.04 -11.72
N LEU A 152 20.51 -27.93 -11.14
CA LEU A 152 20.13 -26.71 -11.84
C LEU A 152 21.24 -25.68 -11.69
N ASN A 153 21.42 -24.86 -12.72
CA ASN A 153 22.30 -23.70 -12.64
C ASN A 153 21.87 -22.83 -11.47
N GLY A 154 22.83 -22.27 -10.75
CA GLY A 154 22.61 -21.22 -9.76
C GLY A 154 22.27 -19.86 -10.36
N GLU A 155 22.05 -19.79 -11.68
CA GLU A 155 21.66 -18.61 -12.46
C GLU A 155 20.45 -18.97 -13.36
N CYS A 156 19.49 -18.04 -13.47
CA CYS A 156 18.25 -18.27 -14.20
C CYS A 156 18.44 -18.17 -15.73
N THR A 157 17.68 -18.94 -16.51
CA THR A 157 17.87 -19.05 -17.97
C THR A 157 17.42 -17.84 -18.78
N ASN A 158 16.55 -17.00 -18.22
CA ASN A 158 15.87 -15.95 -18.98
C ASN A 158 16.32 -14.53 -18.68
N GLU A 159 17.13 -14.25 -17.66
CA GLU A 159 17.59 -12.88 -17.38
C GLU A 159 18.99 -12.83 -16.75
N VAL A 160 19.71 -11.74 -17.02
CA VAL A 160 21.02 -11.39 -16.43
C VAL A 160 20.91 -11.19 -14.90
N TYR A 161 19.69 -11.01 -14.38
CA TYR A 161 19.39 -10.77 -12.97
C TYR A 161 18.27 -11.70 -12.54
N CYS A 162 18.49 -12.51 -11.51
CA CYS A 162 17.44 -13.41 -11.00
C CYS A 162 17.19 -13.20 -9.50
N ASN A 163 16.09 -12.53 -9.19
CA ASN A 163 15.76 -12.13 -7.81
C ASN A 163 15.52 -13.33 -6.90
N SER A 164 14.88 -14.40 -7.38
CA SER A 164 14.65 -15.61 -6.60
C SER A 164 15.94 -16.24 -6.07
N ILE A 165 17.07 -16.13 -6.79
CA ILE A 165 18.37 -16.62 -6.28
C ILE A 165 18.87 -15.76 -5.11
N HIS A 166 18.69 -14.43 -5.20
CA HIS A 166 19.03 -13.52 -4.11
C HIS A 166 18.20 -13.78 -2.87
N PHE A 167 16.89 -14.02 -3.03
CA PHE A 167 16.02 -14.45 -1.94
C PHE A 167 16.44 -15.79 -1.34
N GLN A 168 16.70 -16.82 -2.16
CA GLN A 168 17.15 -18.14 -1.69
C GLN A 168 18.40 -18.06 -0.82
N ARG A 169 19.37 -17.23 -1.20
CA ARG A 169 20.61 -17.02 -0.41
C ARG A 169 20.33 -16.47 1.00
N ASN A 170 19.21 -15.76 1.17
CA ASN A 170 18.79 -15.14 2.41
C ASN A 170 17.83 -15.99 3.26
N PHE A 171 17.31 -17.13 2.77
CA PHE A 171 16.35 -17.96 3.53
C PHE A 171 16.91 -18.47 4.87
N LYS A 172 18.23 -18.61 4.98
CA LYS A 172 18.89 -19.00 6.23
C LYS A 172 18.93 -17.89 7.30
N ASN A 173 18.64 -16.64 6.92
CA ASN A 173 18.78 -15.47 7.78
C ASN A 173 17.49 -15.12 8.54
N TRP A 174 16.36 -15.77 8.21
CA TRP A 174 15.09 -15.52 8.86
C TRP A 174 14.23 -16.79 8.94
N THR A 175 13.38 -16.85 9.95
CA THR A 175 12.27 -17.80 10.06
C THR A 175 11.21 -17.18 10.95
N SER A 176 9.95 -17.44 10.65
CA SER A 176 8.82 -17.07 11.50
C SER A 176 8.60 -18.04 12.66
N GLY A 177 9.28 -19.19 12.66
CA GLY A 177 8.98 -20.31 13.54
C GLY A 177 7.71 -21.10 13.15
N ASN A 178 7.02 -20.71 12.08
CA ASN A 178 5.88 -21.42 11.51
C ASN A 178 6.19 -21.85 10.07
N ASN A 179 6.21 -23.16 9.83
CA ASN A 179 6.59 -23.73 8.52
C ASN A 179 5.64 -23.32 7.39
N ASP A 180 4.34 -23.16 7.66
CA ASP A 180 3.36 -22.79 6.63
C ASP A 180 3.54 -21.32 6.21
N ILE A 181 3.79 -20.43 7.16
CA ILE A 181 4.11 -19.01 6.91
C ILE A 181 5.45 -18.88 6.18
N ASP A 182 6.48 -19.58 6.67
CA ASP A 182 7.80 -19.59 6.02
C ASP A 182 7.70 -20.06 4.57
N LYS A 183 6.98 -21.16 4.34
CA LYS A 183 6.75 -21.69 3.00
C LYS A 183 5.98 -20.70 2.14
N PHE A 184 4.91 -20.09 2.66
CA PHE A 184 4.12 -19.12 1.90
C PHE A 184 4.96 -17.92 1.46
N ILE A 185 5.72 -17.31 2.37
CA ILE A 185 6.63 -16.20 2.06
C ILE A 185 7.67 -16.63 1.02
N ARG A 186 8.33 -17.78 1.22
CA ARG A 186 9.34 -18.30 0.27
C ARG A 186 8.73 -18.61 -1.10
N ASP A 187 7.53 -19.17 -1.18
CA ASP A 187 6.85 -19.47 -2.44
C ASP A 187 6.60 -18.18 -3.26
N THR A 188 6.26 -17.05 -2.61
CA THR A 188 6.19 -15.75 -3.29
C THR A 188 7.57 -15.32 -3.79
N GLN A 189 8.59 -15.34 -2.94
CA GLN A 189 9.96 -14.94 -3.28
C GLN A 189 10.61 -15.79 -4.38
N LEU A 190 10.26 -17.07 -4.45
CA LEU A 190 10.76 -18.00 -5.47
C LEU A 190 10.09 -17.82 -6.83
N SER A 191 8.93 -17.16 -6.87
CA SER A 191 8.20 -16.88 -8.09
C SER A 191 8.75 -15.64 -8.81
N GLU A 192 9.48 -14.77 -8.10
CA GLU A 192 10.01 -13.52 -8.64
C GLU A 192 11.36 -13.72 -9.32
N HIS A 193 11.38 -13.66 -10.64
CA HIS A 193 12.59 -13.87 -11.42
C HIS A 193 13.19 -12.56 -11.91
N THR A 194 12.36 -11.58 -12.27
CA THR A 194 12.81 -10.34 -12.88
C THR A 194 12.90 -9.21 -11.87
N TYR A 195 13.61 -8.13 -12.20
CA TYR A 195 13.72 -6.95 -11.33
C TYR A 195 12.39 -6.20 -11.17
N TYR A 196 11.48 -6.29 -12.15
CA TYR A 196 10.17 -5.64 -12.11
C TYR A 196 9.19 -6.30 -11.16
N GLU A 197 9.37 -7.58 -10.84
CA GLU A 197 8.40 -8.35 -10.07
C GLU A 197 8.76 -8.45 -8.58
N VAL A 198 9.89 -7.89 -8.14
CA VAL A 198 10.36 -7.98 -6.75
C VAL A 198 9.38 -7.37 -5.74
N ASN A 199 8.50 -6.46 -6.18
CA ASN A 199 7.44 -5.87 -5.35
C ASN A 199 6.33 -6.87 -4.98
N ASN A 200 6.20 -7.99 -5.69
CA ASN A 200 5.26 -9.06 -5.36
C ASN A 200 5.81 -10.02 -4.30
N ALA A 201 7.13 -9.97 -4.04
CA ALA A 201 7.79 -10.83 -3.07
C ALA A 201 7.47 -10.36 -1.64
N LEU A 202 6.81 -11.22 -0.86
CA LEU A 202 6.54 -10.92 0.54
C LEU A 202 7.82 -11.02 1.38
N GLU A 203 7.91 -10.20 2.42
CA GLU A 203 9.00 -10.24 3.39
C GLU A 203 8.54 -10.83 4.72
N TRP A 204 9.42 -11.59 5.38
CA TRP A 204 9.31 -11.74 6.82
C TRP A 204 9.86 -10.49 7.48
N ILE A 205 9.02 -9.79 8.23
CA ILE A 205 9.37 -8.54 8.90
C ILE A 205 9.50 -8.84 10.40
N PRO A 206 10.73 -8.86 10.95
CA PRO A 206 10.92 -9.07 12.38
C PRO A 206 10.17 -8.00 13.18
N TYR A 207 9.42 -8.42 14.20
CA TYR A 207 8.48 -7.54 14.90
C TYR A 207 9.18 -6.38 15.63
N ASP A 208 10.42 -6.58 16.05
CA ASP A 208 11.28 -5.55 16.66
C ASP A 208 11.73 -4.46 15.67
N ARG A 209 11.47 -4.62 14.37
CA ARG A 209 11.64 -3.57 13.34
C ARG A 209 10.42 -2.65 13.23
N LEU A 210 9.34 -2.95 13.96
CA LEU A 210 8.12 -2.14 14.04
C LEU A 210 8.08 -1.41 15.39
N TYR A 211 7.77 -0.12 15.37
CA TYR A 211 7.67 0.71 16.58
C TYR A 211 6.51 1.70 16.47
N ASN A 212 6.16 2.34 17.60
CA ASN A 212 4.97 3.20 17.71
C ASN A 212 3.70 2.49 17.22
N ILE A 213 3.51 1.25 17.65
CA ILE A 213 2.36 0.43 17.25
C ILE A 213 1.12 0.93 17.99
N GLU A 214 0.14 1.41 17.25
CA GLU A 214 -1.05 2.09 17.76
C GLU A 214 -2.30 1.44 17.18
N TYR A 215 -3.29 1.17 18.03
CA TYR A 215 -4.60 0.68 17.59
C TYR A 215 -5.36 1.79 16.86
N ILE A 216 -5.89 1.49 15.67
CA ILE A 216 -6.65 2.45 14.86
C ILE A 216 -8.15 2.21 15.03
N ALA A 217 -8.60 1.00 14.69
CA ALA A 217 -10.00 0.66 14.59
C ALA A 217 -10.18 -0.86 14.57
N GLU A 218 -11.44 -1.27 14.73
CA GLU A 218 -11.87 -2.64 14.48
C GLU A 218 -12.49 -2.69 13.08
N ASP A 219 -12.03 -3.65 12.29
CA ASP A 219 -12.47 -3.94 10.93
C ASP A 219 -13.38 -5.17 10.98
N ASP A 220 -14.58 -5.06 10.41
CA ASP A 220 -15.59 -6.12 10.45
C ASP A 220 -15.10 -7.46 9.86
N VAL A 221 -14.11 -7.41 8.96
CA VAL A 221 -13.56 -8.58 8.26
C VAL A 221 -12.25 -9.04 8.89
N PHE A 222 -11.39 -8.09 9.27
CA PHE A 222 -10.00 -8.35 9.66
C PHE A 222 -9.72 -8.22 11.16
N GLY A 223 -10.73 -7.82 11.95
CA GLY A 223 -10.59 -7.59 13.38
C GLY A 223 -9.77 -6.32 13.69
N LYS A 224 -8.93 -6.37 14.71
CA LYS A 224 -8.16 -5.19 15.14
C LYS A 224 -7.12 -4.77 14.09
N VAL A 225 -7.13 -3.49 13.76
CA VAL A 225 -6.17 -2.85 12.83
C VAL A 225 -5.26 -1.91 13.62
N TYR A 226 -3.97 -1.99 13.33
CA TYR A 226 -2.96 -1.14 13.97
C TYR A 226 -2.17 -0.36 12.92
N ARG A 227 -1.61 0.78 13.31
CA ARG A 227 -0.60 1.53 12.57
C ARG A 227 0.74 1.36 13.27
N ALA A 228 1.81 1.26 12.51
CA ALA A 228 3.17 1.23 13.06
C ALA A 228 4.13 1.97 12.14
N ASN A 229 5.32 2.28 12.66
CA ASN A 229 6.47 2.72 11.87
C ASN A 229 7.38 1.52 11.60
N TRP A 230 7.82 1.35 10.36
CA TRP A 230 8.76 0.30 9.96
C TRP A 230 10.16 0.87 9.70
N ILE A 231 11.14 0.46 10.51
CA ILE A 231 12.50 1.03 10.49
C ILE A 231 13.18 0.82 9.12
N ASP A 232 13.08 -0.38 8.56
CA ASP A 232 13.78 -0.72 7.32
C ASP A 232 13.20 -0.02 6.10
N GLY A 233 11.89 0.26 6.10
CA GLY A 233 11.14 0.59 4.88
C GLY A 233 11.05 -0.61 3.93
N CYS A 234 10.41 -0.50 2.77
CA CYS A 234 10.21 -1.62 1.83
C CYS A 234 11.44 -1.88 0.92
N ILE A 235 11.46 -3.01 0.19
CA ILE A 235 12.46 -3.25 -0.86
C ILE A 235 12.32 -2.19 -1.96
N ASN A 236 13.44 -1.58 -2.34
CA ASN A 236 13.46 -0.59 -3.42
C ASN A 236 13.41 -1.27 -4.79
N TYR A 237 12.27 -1.16 -5.47
CA TYR A 237 12.06 -1.67 -6.84
C TYR A 237 12.07 -0.57 -7.92
N ASP A 238 12.32 0.69 -7.55
CA ASP A 238 12.34 1.83 -8.50
C ASP A 238 13.69 1.97 -9.23
N CYS A 239 14.71 1.22 -8.84
CA CYS A 239 16.04 1.27 -9.46
C CYS A 239 16.27 0.07 -10.38
N ASP A 240 17.06 0.27 -11.45
CA ASP A 240 17.47 -0.77 -12.43
C ASP A 240 18.11 -2.02 -11.79
N ASN A 241 18.45 -1.96 -10.50
CA ASN A 241 18.89 -3.11 -9.71
C ASN A 241 18.58 -2.92 -8.21
N SER A 242 17.54 -3.61 -7.72
CA SER A 242 17.12 -3.66 -6.31
C SER A 242 18.13 -4.36 -5.39
N TRP A 243 19.03 -5.18 -5.94
CA TRP A 243 20.01 -5.92 -5.17
C TRP A 243 21.34 -5.16 -5.06
N ASN A 244 21.86 -5.01 -3.85
CA ASN A 244 23.20 -4.48 -3.62
C ASN A 244 24.22 -5.64 -3.60
N TYR A 245 25.06 -5.72 -4.64
CA TYR A 245 26.10 -6.74 -4.78
C TYR A 245 27.26 -6.60 -3.79
N GLU A 246 27.57 -5.39 -3.33
CA GLU A 246 28.66 -5.15 -2.37
C GLU A 246 28.27 -5.67 -0.98
N ASN A 247 27.06 -5.34 -0.55
CA ASN A 247 26.55 -5.71 0.78
C ASN A 247 25.76 -7.04 0.79
N GLN A 248 25.54 -7.64 -0.38
CA GLN A 248 24.71 -8.83 -0.58
C GLN A 248 23.35 -8.72 0.11
N ASN A 249 22.65 -7.61 -0.10
CA ASN A 249 21.35 -7.35 0.51
C ASN A 249 20.45 -6.51 -0.40
N TRP A 250 19.14 -6.54 -0.14
CA TRP A 250 18.17 -5.70 -0.83
C TRP A 250 18.35 -4.23 -0.45
N LYS A 251 18.32 -3.34 -1.45
CA LYS A 251 18.22 -1.90 -1.22
C LYS A 251 16.87 -1.61 -0.59
N ARG A 252 16.83 -0.70 0.39
CA ARG A 252 15.59 -0.26 1.04
C ARG A 252 15.13 1.10 0.51
N LYS A 253 13.83 1.35 0.58
CA LYS A 253 13.16 2.62 0.27
C LYS A 253 12.27 2.99 1.47
N ASP A 254 12.04 4.28 1.68
CA ASP A 254 11.09 4.79 2.68
C ASP A 254 11.35 4.28 4.11
N GLN A 255 12.61 4.39 4.57
CA GLN A 255 12.96 4.07 5.95
C GLN A 255 12.11 4.86 6.95
N ASN A 256 11.65 4.18 8.01
CA ASN A 256 10.69 4.72 8.99
C ASN A 256 9.30 5.03 8.40
N MET A 257 8.89 4.37 7.31
CA MET A 257 7.55 4.54 6.76
C MET A 257 6.44 4.05 7.70
N PHE A 258 5.27 4.64 7.55
CA PHE A 258 4.05 4.16 8.19
C PHE A 258 3.53 2.92 7.47
N VAL A 259 3.12 1.93 8.25
CA VAL A 259 2.50 0.69 7.77
C VAL A 259 1.24 0.39 8.57
N ILE A 260 0.31 -0.34 7.95
CA ILE A 260 -0.87 -0.88 8.59
C ILE A 260 -0.62 -2.35 8.90
N LEU A 261 -1.00 -2.78 10.11
CA LEU A 261 -0.95 -4.16 10.57
C LEU A 261 -2.37 -4.68 10.72
N LYS A 262 -2.71 -5.74 9.99
CA LYS A 262 -3.98 -6.47 10.15
C LYS A 262 -3.71 -7.88 10.66
N ILE A 263 -4.43 -8.31 11.71
CA ILE A 263 -4.26 -9.64 12.31
C ILE A 263 -4.67 -10.73 11.31
N LEU A 264 -3.84 -11.75 11.18
CA LEU A 264 -4.10 -12.93 10.37
C LEU A 264 -4.72 -14.03 11.24
N ASN A 265 -6.06 -14.10 11.24
CA ASN A 265 -6.79 -15.11 11.99
C ASN A 265 -6.68 -16.48 11.27
N ASN A 266 -5.88 -17.38 11.86
CA ASN A 266 -5.62 -18.76 11.42
C ASN A 266 -4.73 -18.93 10.16
N PRO A 267 -3.41 -19.13 10.32
CA PRO A 267 -2.48 -19.30 9.20
C PRO A 267 -2.61 -20.63 8.43
N ALA A 268 -3.30 -21.64 8.96
CA ALA A 268 -3.17 -23.01 8.44
C ALA A 268 -4.04 -23.37 7.23
N SER A 269 -4.99 -22.53 6.76
CA SER A 269 -5.88 -22.96 5.67
C SER A 269 -6.26 -21.93 4.59
N ASN A 270 -6.17 -20.61 4.80
CA ASN A 270 -6.68 -19.62 3.83
C ASN A 270 -5.83 -18.33 3.67
N ILE A 271 -4.52 -18.37 3.95
CA ILE A 271 -3.64 -17.18 3.81
C ILE A 271 -3.76 -16.54 2.41
N LEU A 272 -3.77 -17.35 1.34
CA LEU A 272 -3.87 -16.84 -0.02
C LEU A 272 -5.19 -16.09 -0.29
N GLU A 273 -6.32 -16.62 0.17
CA GLU A 273 -7.62 -15.95 0.03
C GLU A 273 -7.65 -14.64 0.82
N PHE A 274 -7.06 -14.64 2.02
CA PHE A 274 -6.91 -13.46 2.85
C PHE A 274 -6.07 -12.37 2.17
N MET A 275 -4.89 -12.74 1.64
CA MET A 275 -4.00 -11.82 0.93
C MET A 275 -4.67 -11.24 -0.33
N ASN A 276 -5.36 -12.07 -1.11
CA ASN A 276 -6.08 -11.61 -2.30
C ASN A 276 -7.17 -10.59 -1.99
N LYS A 277 -7.82 -10.65 -0.82
CA LYS A 277 -8.82 -9.64 -0.40
C LYS A 277 -8.18 -8.30 -0.07
N ILE A 278 -6.99 -8.32 0.55
CA ILE A 278 -6.30 -7.09 0.98
C ILE A 278 -5.52 -6.44 -0.17
N ALA A 279 -4.91 -7.25 -1.05
CA ALA A 279 -4.13 -6.79 -2.20
C ALA A 279 -4.94 -5.96 -3.20
N VAL A 280 -6.28 -5.97 -3.12
CA VAL A 280 -7.16 -5.12 -3.95
C VAL A 280 -7.02 -3.64 -3.60
N SER A 281 -6.80 -3.33 -2.33
CA SER A 281 -6.81 -1.96 -1.81
C SER A 281 -5.47 -1.47 -1.29
N HIS A 282 -4.60 -2.38 -0.90
CA HIS A 282 -3.30 -2.09 -0.30
C HIS A 282 -2.21 -2.93 -0.92
N GLU A 283 -1.01 -2.36 -0.96
CA GLU A 283 0.20 -3.12 -1.22
C GLU A 283 0.56 -3.93 0.03
N VAL A 284 0.96 -5.18 -0.18
CA VAL A 284 1.30 -6.09 0.90
C VAL A 284 2.82 -6.29 0.92
N TYR A 285 3.47 -5.78 1.95
CA TYR A 285 4.93 -5.90 2.06
C TYR A 285 5.36 -7.23 2.65
N GLY A 286 4.57 -7.81 3.55
CA GLY A 286 5.02 -8.99 4.26
C GLY A 286 4.17 -9.41 5.43
N ILE A 287 4.75 -10.26 6.26
CA ILE A 287 4.14 -10.82 7.46
C ILE A 287 5.09 -10.62 8.63
N THR A 288 4.54 -10.30 9.78
CA THR A 288 5.22 -10.25 11.07
C THR A 288 4.50 -11.10 12.09
N GLN A 289 5.10 -11.33 13.26
CA GLN A 289 4.44 -11.97 14.39
C GLN A 289 4.62 -11.14 15.65
N ASP A 290 3.49 -10.76 16.24
CA ASP A 290 3.48 -10.04 17.51
C ASP A 290 4.20 -10.88 18.58
N SER A 291 5.20 -10.27 19.22
CA SER A 291 6.07 -11.01 20.14
C SER A 291 5.38 -11.45 21.43
N GLU A 292 4.28 -10.79 21.83
CA GLU A 292 3.56 -11.05 23.09
C GLU A 292 2.39 -12.02 22.87
N THR A 293 1.49 -11.68 21.95
CA THR A 293 0.26 -12.41 21.62
C THR A 293 0.52 -13.60 20.70
N LYS A 294 1.67 -13.65 20.02
CA LYS A 294 2.04 -14.65 19.00
C LYS A 294 1.15 -14.65 17.76
N ASN A 295 0.30 -13.63 17.60
CA ASN A 295 -0.53 -13.47 16.42
C ASN A 295 0.33 -13.05 15.22
N PHE A 296 0.10 -13.71 14.08
CA PHE A 296 0.64 -13.24 12.81
C PHE A 296 -0.13 -12.02 12.34
N MET A 297 0.56 -11.05 11.75
CA MET A 297 -0.03 -9.83 11.21
C MET A 297 0.55 -9.57 9.82
N VAL A 298 -0.31 -9.16 8.90
CA VAL A 298 0.12 -8.72 7.58
C VAL A 298 0.49 -7.26 7.62
N VAL A 299 1.64 -6.93 7.03
CA VAL A 299 2.17 -5.56 6.95
C VAL A 299 1.83 -4.97 5.59
N LEU A 300 1.12 -3.84 5.62
CA LEU A 300 0.52 -3.20 4.45
C LEU A 300 0.98 -1.74 4.34
N ASN A 301 0.89 -1.17 3.15
CA ASN A 301 1.08 0.28 2.99
C ASN A 301 -0.01 1.09 3.71
N ASP A 302 0.34 2.25 4.28
CA ASP A 302 -0.60 3.17 4.95
C ASP A 302 -1.13 4.20 3.95
N ILE A 303 -2.01 3.75 3.05
CA ILE A 303 -2.65 4.60 2.02
C ILE A 303 -4.16 4.70 2.23
N CYS A 304 -4.78 5.68 1.58
CA CYS A 304 -6.23 5.86 1.66
C CYS A 304 -6.97 4.82 0.82
N GLU A 305 -7.88 4.05 1.44
CA GLU A 305 -8.69 3.06 0.73
C GLU A 305 -9.55 3.65 -0.39
N LYS A 306 -10.03 4.89 -0.23
CA LYS A 306 -10.87 5.58 -1.21
C LYS A 306 -10.06 6.15 -2.37
N CYS A 307 -8.91 6.77 -2.08
CA CYS A 307 -8.09 7.44 -3.09
C CYS A 307 -7.09 6.50 -3.77
N LYS A 308 -6.76 5.37 -3.12
CA LYS A 308 -5.67 4.44 -3.52
C LYS A 308 -4.29 5.10 -3.55
N GLU A 309 -4.13 6.19 -2.80
CA GLU A 309 -2.90 6.97 -2.68
C GLU A 309 -2.87 7.72 -1.35
N MET A 310 -1.75 8.39 -1.07
CA MET A 310 -1.64 9.32 0.05
C MET A 310 -2.55 10.53 -0.19
N CYS A 311 -3.33 10.91 0.83
CA CYS A 311 -4.26 12.04 0.73
C CYS A 311 -4.39 12.77 2.07
N ASN A 312 -5.06 13.93 2.07
CA ASN A 312 -5.21 14.77 3.25
C ASN A 312 -5.78 14.03 4.47
N SER A 313 -6.74 13.13 4.26
CA SER A 313 -7.35 12.32 5.32
C SER A 313 -6.29 11.50 6.07
N ILE A 314 -5.34 10.88 5.36
CA ILE A 314 -4.25 10.11 5.98
C ILE A 314 -3.28 11.03 6.73
N TYR A 315 -2.93 12.18 6.14
CA TYR A 315 -2.06 13.17 6.81
C TYR A 315 -2.68 13.68 8.11
N PHE A 316 -3.98 13.94 8.14
CA PHE A 316 -4.69 14.30 9.36
C PHE A 316 -4.68 13.16 10.38
N GLN A 317 -5.03 11.93 9.96
CA GLN A 317 -5.05 10.76 10.86
C GLN A 317 -3.70 10.51 11.54
N ARG A 318 -2.58 10.74 10.84
CA ARG A 318 -1.23 10.61 11.43
C ARG A 318 -0.96 11.63 12.55
N ASN A 319 -1.73 12.73 12.59
CA ASN A 319 -1.58 13.81 13.56
C ASN A 319 -2.58 13.75 14.73
N PHE A 320 -3.52 12.79 14.76
CA PHE A 320 -4.57 12.73 15.79
C PHE A 320 -4.05 12.58 17.21
N LYS A 321 -2.90 11.91 17.39
CA LYS A 321 -2.27 11.77 18.72
C LYS A 321 -1.59 13.05 19.24
N ASN A 322 -1.40 14.04 18.39
CA ASN A 322 -0.66 15.25 18.75
C ASN A 322 -1.55 16.34 19.37
N TRP A 323 -2.87 16.10 19.46
CA TRP A 323 -3.80 17.02 20.10
C TRP A 323 -4.99 16.27 20.69
N THR A 324 -5.60 16.87 21.72
CA THR A 324 -6.90 16.46 22.25
C THR A 324 -7.56 17.69 22.87
N SER A 325 -8.88 17.76 22.78
CA SER A 325 -9.68 18.75 23.49
C SER A 325 -9.94 18.38 24.96
N GLY A 326 -9.63 17.14 25.35
CA GLY A 326 -10.06 16.57 26.62
C GLY A 326 -11.53 16.10 26.63
N ASN A 327 -12.23 16.17 25.48
CA ASN A 327 -13.58 15.64 25.29
C ASN A 327 -13.64 14.76 24.03
N ASN A 328 -13.96 13.48 24.23
CA ASN A 328 -13.97 12.47 23.16
C ASN A 328 -14.98 12.76 22.05
N ASP A 329 -16.13 13.37 22.36
CA ASP A 329 -17.15 13.66 21.35
C ASP A 329 -16.71 14.81 20.43
N ILE A 330 -16.04 15.82 20.99
CA ILE A 330 -15.44 16.93 20.23
C ILE A 330 -14.25 16.44 19.41
N ASP A 331 -13.37 15.63 20.02
CA ASP A 331 -12.23 15.04 19.32
C ASP A 331 -12.71 14.21 18.14
N LYS A 332 -13.69 13.34 18.36
CA LYS A 332 -14.30 12.54 17.30
C LYS A 332 -14.93 13.42 16.23
N PHE A 333 -15.68 14.45 16.59
CA PHE A 333 -16.29 15.35 15.61
C PHE A 333 -15.25 16.05 14.72
N ILE A 334 -14.19 16.59 15.33
CA ILE A 334 -13.09 17.22 14.58
C ILE A 334 -12.40 16.18 13.68
N GLN A 335 -12.08 15.00 14.22
CA GLN A 335 -11.47 13.90 13.46
C GLN A 335 -12.36 13.43 12.31
N ASP A 336 -13.68 13.38 12.47
CA ASP A 336 -14.63 13.01 11.41
C ASP A 336 -14.60 14.03 10.27
N THR A 337 -14.55 15.35 10.59
CA THR A 337 -14.40 16.38 9.55
C THR A 337 -13.06 16.24 8.82
N GLN A 338 -11.97 16.01 9.55
CA GLN A 338 -10.63 15.83 8.99
C GLN A 338 -10.52 14.56 8.13
N GLN A 339 -11.16 13.46 8.52
CA GLN A 339 -11.18 12.20 7.76
C GLN A 339 -11.94 12.32 6.45
N SER A 340 -12.93 13.21 6.38
CA SER A 340 -13.74 13.42 5.17
C SER A 340 -13.02 14.20 4.05
N VAL A 341 -11.89 14.83 4.38
CA VAL A 341 -11.10 15.67 3.46
C VAL A 341 -10.05 14.83 2.75
N HIS A 342 -10.12 14.73 1.43
CA HIS A 342 -9.16 13.94 0.65
C HIS A 342 -8.25 14.81 -0.20
N THR A 343 -8.75 15.96 -0.65
CA THR A 343 -8.02 16.84 -1.56
C THR A 343 -7.60 18.15 -0.89
N TYR A 344 -6.61 18.81 -1.46
CA TYR A 344 -6.18 20.14 -1.05
C TYR A 344 -7.31 21.19 -1.13
N HIS A 345 -8.25 21.06 -2.07
CA HIS A 345 -9.37 22.00 -2.19
C HIS A 345 -10.40 21.87 -1.05
N GLU A 346 -10.49 20.69 -0.44
CA GLU A 346 -11.40 20.39 0.67
C GLU A 346 -10.82 20.74 2.04
N VAL A 347 -9.54 21.10 2.12
CA VAL A 347 -8.84 21.32 3.41
C VAL A 347 -9.52 22.35 4.30
N ASN A 348 -10.19 23.35 3.72
CA ASN A 348 -10.92 24.36 4.46
C ASN A 348 -12.19 23.82 5.15
N ASN A 349 -12.61 22.59 4.84
CA ASN A 349 -13.72 21.90 5.49
C ASN A 349 -13.26 21.10 6.72
N ALA A 350 -11.96 20.89 6.90
CA ALA A 350 -11.40 20.23 8.06
C ALA A 350 -11.34 21.20 9.24
N LEU A 351 -12.02 20.87 10.33
CA LEU A 351 -11.92 21.66 11.55
C LEU A 351 -10.61 21.38 12.27
N GLU A 352 -10.13 22.37 13.01
CA GLU A 352 -8.95 22.26 13.84
C GLU A 352 -9.31 22.33 15.34
N TRP A 353 -8.64 21.52 16.15
CA TRP A 353 -8.50 21.87 17.56
C TRP A 353 -7.48 23.00 17.68
N ILE A 354 -7.90 24.13 18.24
CA ILE A 354 -7.07 25.32 18.39
C ILE A 354 -6.83 25.53 19.89
N PRO A 355 -5.60 25.31 20.38
CA PRO A 355 -5.28 25.58 21.78
C PRO A 355 -5.55 27.05 22.11
N TYR A 356 -6.20 27.31 23.24
CA TYR A 356 -6.71 28.65 23.58
C TYR A 356 -5.59 29.69 23.74
N ASP A 357 -4.40 29.26 24.16
CA ASP A 357 -3.20 30.10 24.28
C ASP A 357 -2.64 30.57 22.92
N ARG A 358 -3.13 30.02 21.81
CA ARG A 358 -2.87 30.54 20.45
C ARG A 358 -3.74 31.74 20.08
N LEU A 359 -4.65 32.15 20.97
CA LEU A 359 -5.53 33.29 20.80
C LEU A 359 -5.12 34.41 21.77
N TYR A 360 -5.09 35.66 21.28
CA TYR A 360 -4.75 36.83 22.09
C TYR A 360 -5.60 38.05 21.73
N ASP A 361 -5.54 39.09 22.56
CA ASP A 361 -6.38 40.29 22.46
C ASP A 361 -7.88 39.97 22.36
N ILE A 362 -8.35 38.99 23.15
CA ILE A 362 -9.74 38.57 23.18
C ILE A 362 -10.60 39.70 23.72
N LYS A 363 -11.52 40.21 22.91
CA LYS A 363 -12.43 41.32 23.25
C LYS A 363 -13.87 40.90 23.04
N TYR A 364 -14.70 41.14 24.06
CA TYR A 364 -16.14 41.02 23.94
C TYR A 364 -16.68 42.04 22.94
N ILE A 365 -17.58 41.59 22.06
CA ILE A 365 -18.25 42.45 21.07
C ILE A 365 -19.69 42.73 21.50
N SER A 366 -20.48 41.67 21.66
CA SER A 366 -21.91 41.76 21.94
C SER A 366 -22.48 40.43 22.44
N GLU A 367 -23.71 40.48 22.91
CA GLU A 367 -24.52 39.33 23.30
C GLU A 367 -25.89 39.50 22.65
N ASP A 368 -26.39 38.43 22.03
CA ASP A 368 -27.69 38.36 21.38
C ASP A 368 -28.39 37.07 21.80
N GLU A 369 -29.72 37.10 21.95
CA GLU A 369 -30.49 35.94 22.40
C GLU A 369 -30.35 34.71 21.48
N GLU A 370 -30.11 34.92 20.18
CA GLU A 370 -29.96 33.86 19.17
C GLU A 370 -28.50 33.42 19.00
N PHE A 371 -27.55 34.35 19.10
CA PHE A 371 -26.14 34.07 18.84
C PHE A 371 -25.30 33.85 20.11
N GLY A 372 -25.82 34.17 21.30
CA GLY A 372 -25.07 34.15 22.54
C GLY A 372 -24.00 35.23 22.59
N LYS A 373 -23.00 35.06 23.47
CA LYS A 373 -21.86 35.97 23.60
C LYS A 373 -20.87 35.79 22.45
N LEU A 374 -20.54 36.90 21.79
CA LEU A 374 -19.60 36.98 20.68
C LEU A 374 -18.34 37.73 21.10
N TYR A 375 -17.18 37.17 20.76
CA TYR A 375 -15.87 37.75 21.02
C TYR A 375 -15.06 37.84 19.74
N ARG A 376 -14.04 38.67 19.75
CA ARG A 376 -13.03 38.79 18.69
C ARG A 376 -11.65 38.58 19.27
N ALA A 377 -10.80 37.85 18.57
CA ALA A 377 -9.42 37.63 18.96
C ALA A 377 -8.48 37.65 17.75
N ASN A 378 -7.18 37.68 18.04
CA ASN A 378 -6.12 37.38 17.08
C ASN A 378 -5.71 35.91 17.23
N TRP A 379 -5.57 35.20 16.12
CA TRP A 379 -5.07 33.83 16.09
C TRP A 379 -3.65 33.78 15.52
N ILE A 380 -2.69 33.33 16.32
CA ILE A 380 -1.25 33.37 16.00
C ILE A 380 -0.94 32.50 14.76
N ASP A 381 -1.46 31.28 14.72
CA ASP A 381 -1.08 30.28 13.71
C ASP A 381 -1.62 30.57 12.31
N GLY A 382 -2.84 31.11 12.24
CA GLY A 382 -3.64 31.11 11.01
C GLY A 382 -4.10 29.70 10.61
N PHE A 383 -4.92 29.59 9.57
CA PHE A 383 -5.56 28.32 9.19
C PHE A 383 -4.65 27.40 8.38
N ILE A 384 -4.88 26.09 8.51
CA ILE A 384 -4.23 25.06 7.67
C ILE A 384 -4.58 25.28 6.21
N TYR A 385 -3.55 25.27 5.36
CA TYR A 385 -3.69 25.54 3.94
C TYR A 385 -3.26 24.35 3.08
N ILE A 386 -2.07 23.79 3.26
CA ILE A 386 -1.58 22.67 2.43
C ILE A 386 -0.63 21.79 3.22
N TRP A 387 -0.62 20.49 2.93
CA TRP A 387 0.38 19.58 3.45
C TRP A 387 1.72 19.80 2.74
N ASP A 388 2.83 19.72 3.48
CA ASP A 388 4.17 19.85 2.93
C ASP A 388 4.98 18.57 3.16
N ASP A 389 5.18 17.80 2.09
CA ASP A 389 5.88 16.52 2.14
C ASP A 389 7.34 16.64 2.61
N TYR A 390 7.98 17.80 2.42
CA TYR A 390 9.35 18.02 2.87
C TYR A 390 9.45 18.19 4.39
N SER A 391 8.57 19.00 4.99
CA SER A 391 8.57 19.23 6.43
C SER A 391 7.72 18.23 7.21
N GLN A 392 6.95 17.38 6.51
CA GLN A 392 5.97 16.46 7.08
C GLN A 392 5.01 17.18 8.04
N ASN A 393 4.54 18.36 7.62
CA ASN A 393 3.67 19.20 8.44
C ASN A 393 2.72 20.05 7.57
N TRP A 394 1.66 20.56 8.21
CA TRP A 394 0.70 21.46 7.58
C TRP A 394 1.27 22.88 7.49
N LYS A 395 1.35 23.43 6.27
CA LYS A 395 1.58 24.86 6.06
C LYS A 395 0.33 25.65 6.40
N ARG A 396 0.54 26.78 7.06
CA ARG A 396 -0.53 27.69 7.49
C ARG A 396 -0.49 29.01 6.72
N LYS A 397 -1.65 29.66 6.61
CA LYS A 397 -1.79 31.00 6.00
C LYS A 397 -2.48 31.95 6.97
N ASN A 398 -2.22 33.25 6.77
CA ASN A 398 -2.82 34.34 7.53
C ASN A 398 -2.50 34.26 9.03
N GLN A 399 -1.21 34.13 9.37
CA GLN A 399 -0.73 34.25 10.75
C GLN A 399 -1.16 35.58 11.37
N ASN A 400 -1.48 35.57 12.65
CA ASN A 400 -2.01 36.72 13.41
C ASN A 400 -3.32 37.31 12.85
N MET A 401 -4.16 36.49 12.21
CA MET A 401 -5.43 36.94 11.66
C MET A 401 -6.50 37.15 12.73
N PHE A 402 -7.49 38.00 12.40
CA PHE A 402 -8.67 38.17 13.23
C PHE A 402 -9.65 37.01 13.06
N VAL A 403 -10.20 36.55 14.17
CA VAL A 403 -11.24 35.52 14.24
C VAL A 403 -12.34 35.92 15.23
N PHE A 404 -13.52 35.34 15.04
CA PHE A 404 -14.66 35.51 15.93
C PHE A 404 -14.83 34.25 16.77
N LEU A 405 -15.09 34.40 18.07
CA LEU A 405 -15.34 33.27 18.96
C LEU A 405 -16.78 33.33 19.44
N LYS A 406 -17.46 32.19 19.37
CA LYS A 406 -18.80 32.00 19.92
C LYS A 406 -18.82 30.78 20.84
N ILE A 407 -19.40 30.95 22.02
CA ILE A 407 -19.59 29.86 22.98
C ILE A 407 -20.55 28.82 22.39
N LEU A 408 -20.12 27.56 22.40
CA LEU A 408 -20.92 26.39 22.06
C LEU A 408 -21.55 25.90 23.36
N ASN A 409 -22.77 26.35 23.67
CA ASN A 409 -23.40 26.10 24.97
C ASN A 409 -23.55 24.58 25.27
N ASN A 410 -23.16 24.21 26.50
CA ASN A 410 -23.28 22.91 27.18
C ASN A 410 -22.50 21.72 26.56
N PRO A 411 -21.37 21.29 27.17
CA PRO A 411 -20.59 20.11 26.74
C PRO A 411 -21.43 18.81 26.67
N ALA A 412 -22.50 18.69 27.45
CA ALA A 412 -23.37 17.51 27.46
C ALA A 412 -24.35 17.44 26.26
N ASN A 413 -24.50 18.53 25.48
CA ASN A 413 -25.44 18.64 24.36
C ASN A 413 -24.75 18.95 23.02
N ILE A 414 -23.42 18.89 22.95
CA ILE A 414 -22.66 19.05 21.71
C ILE A 414 -22.81 17.75 20.90
N THR A 415 -23.97 17.57 20.26
CA THR A 415 -24.19 16.50 19.29
C THR A 415 -23.66 16.92 17.92
N SER A 416 -23.24 15.97 17.09
CA SER A 416 -22.83 16.23 15.70
C SER A 416 -23.92 16.99 14.92
N GLU A 417 -25.20 16.81 15.28
CA GLU A 417 -26.34 17.53 14.68
C GLU A 417 -26.38 19.02 15.06
N PHE A 418 -26.06 19.37 16.31
CA PHE A 418 -25.95 20.76 16.77
C PHE A 418 -24.77 21.46 16.11
N ILE A 419 -23.62 20.78 16.03
CA ILE A 419 -22.43 21.36 15.42
C ILE A 419 -22.62 21.52 13.91
N ASN A 420 -23.21 20.54 13.22
CA ASN A 420 -23.51 20.64 11.79
C ASN A 420 -24.40 21.85 11.44
N LYS A 421 -25.38 22.18 12.30
CA LYS A 421 -26.23 23.38 12.13
C LYS A 421 -25.46 24.70 12.27
N ILE A 422 -24.38 24.72 13.05
CA ILE A 422 -23.60 25.92 13.36
C ILE A 422 -22.37 26.07 12.43
N VAL A 423 -21.77 24.95 12.00
CA VAL A 423 -20.43 24.92 11.41
C VAL A 423 -20.45 24.92 9.89
N ILE A 424 -21.37 24.17 9.27
CA ILE A 424 -21.41 23.98 7.82
C ILE A 424 -21.70 25.28 7.03
N PRO A 425 -22.52 26.24 7.50
CA PRO A 425 -22.83 27.44 6.72
C PRO A 425 -21.84 28.61 6.91
N HIS A 426 -20.93 28.56 7.89
CA HIS A 426 -20.40 29.80 8.51
C HIS A 426 -18.87 29.95 8.49
N GLY A 427 -18.13 29.14 7.74
CA GLY A 427 -16.69 29.32 7.57
C GLY A 427 -15.93 29.23 8.91
N VAL A 428 -16.10 28.08 9.57
CA VAL A 428 -15.50 27.77 10.86
C VAL A 428 -14.11 27.17 10.64
N TYR A 429 -13.12 27.68 11.35
CA TYR A 429 -11.77 27.13 11.33
C TYR A 429 -11.59 26.00 12.31
N GLY A 430 -12.26 26.06 13.46
CA GLY A 430 -12.03 25.07 14.50
C GLY A 430 -12.78 25.34 15.79
N ILE A 431 -12.37 24.60 16.82
CA ILE A 431 -12.92 24.64 18.18
C ILE A 431 -11.77 24.87 19.16
N THR A 432 -12.03 25.63 20.22
CA THR A 432 -11.15 25.81 21.37
C THR A 432 -11.92 25.61 22.67
N GLN A 433 -11.22 25.54 23.80
CA GLN A 433 -11.83 25.57 25.13
C GLN A 433 -11.23 26.69 25.95
N ASP A 434 -12.11 27.53 26.49
CA ASP A 434 -11.69 28.55 27.43
C ASP A 434 -11.21 27.89 28.75
N PRO A 435 -9.94 28.12 29.16
CA PRO A 435 -9.38 27.47 30.31
C PRO A 435 -9.98 27.93 31.64
N GLU A 436 -10.58 29.13 31.70
CA GLU A 436 -11.16 29.71 32.90
C GLU A 436 -12.60 29.24 33.11
N ILE A 437 -13.45 29.41 32.08
CA ILE A 437 -14.88 29.06 32.19
C ILE A 437 -15.20 27.62 31.73
N LYS A 438 -14.21 26.89 31.20
CA LYS A 438 -14.32 25.49 30.71
C LYS A 438 -15.35 25.25 29.61
N ASN A 439 -15.81 26.32 28.97
CA ASN A 439 -16.73 26.24 27.84
C ASN A 439 -15.95 26.08 26.52
N TYR A 440 -16.52 25.28 25.61
CA TYR A 440 -16.02 25.18 24.24
C TYR A 440 -16.52 26.35 23.41
N MET A 441 -15.67 26.82 22.50
CA MET A 441 -15.96 27.94 21.61
C MET A 441 -15.62 27.57 20.18
N GLY A 442 -16.51 27.88 19.24
CA GLY A 442 -16.21 27.78 17.82
C GLY A 442 -15.43 29.02 17.37
N ILE A 443 -14.50 28.83 16.45
CA ILE A 443 -13.64 29.87 15.87
C ILE A 443 -14.05 30.09 14.42
N PHE A 444 -14.55 31.29 14.13
CA PHE A 444 -15.21 31.64 12.87
C PHE A 444 -14.43 32.72 12.12
N ASN A 445 -14.55 32.69 10.79
CA ASN A 445 -13.95 33.68 9.90
C ASN A 445 -14.70 35.04 9.90
N ASP A 446 -14.17 35.99 9.13
CA ASP A 446 -14.73 37.34 9.02
C ASP A 446 -16.12 37.39 8.35
N MET A 447 -16.46 36.40 7.52
CA MET A 447 -17.78 36.30 6.89
C MET A 447 -18.86 36.06 7.95
N TYR A 448 -18.58 35.23 8.95
CA TYR A 448 -19.46 35.06 10.10
C TYR A 448 -19.63 36.35 10.91
N GLY A 449 -18.54 37.07 11.16
CA GLY A 449 -18.59 38.36 11.85
C GLY A 449 -19.51 39.36 11.14
N LYS A 450 -19.39 39.46 9.81
CA LYS A 450 -20.26 40.30 8.96
C LYS A 450 -21.71 39.86 9.01
N TYR A 451 -21.96 38.55 8.95
CA TYR A 451 -23.30 37.98 9.06
C TYR A 451 -23.95 38.40 10.38
N VAL A 452 -23.28 38.12 11.50
CA VAL A 452 -23.79 38.43 12.84
C VAL A 452 -24.01 39.95 13.02
N HIS A 453 -23.09 40.78 12.54
CA HIS A 453 -23.24 42.24 12.56
C HIS A 453 -24.44 42.73 11.75
N ASN A 454 -24.62 42.22 10.52
CA ASN A 454 -25.75 42.58 9.66
C ASN A 454 -27.08 42.14 10.28
N THR A 455 -27.17 40.91 10.79
CA THR A 455 -28.38 40.39 11.44
C THR A 455 -28.75 41.25 12.65
N MET A 456 -27.79 41.63 13.50
CA MET A 456 -28.05 42.54 14.62
C MET A 456 -28.56 43.91 14.15
N ARG A 457 -27.97 44.48 13.08
CA ARG A 457 -28.43 45.75 12.50
C ARG A 457 -29.87 45.65 11.98
N PHE A 458 -30.23 44.56 11.29
CA PHE A 458 -31.58 44.35 10.80
C PHE A 458 -32.58 44.17 11.94
N LYS A 459 -32.25 43.39 12.98
CA LYS A 459 -33.09 43.22 14.18
C LYS A 459 -33.47 44.55 14.84
N GLN A 460 -32.54 45.51 14.89
CA GLN A 460 -32.83 46.85 15.42
C GLN A 460 -33.86 47.61 14.57
N ASN A 461 -33.88 47.38 13.25
CA ASN A 461 -34.78 48.05 12.30
C ASN A 461 -36.15 47.35 12.15
N PHE A 462 -36.31 46.10 12.59
CA PHE A 462 -37.60 45.38 12.49
C PHE A 462 -38.76 46.13 13.15
N LYS A 463 -38.49 46.92 14.20
CA LYS A 463 -39.51 47.73 14.86
C LYS A 463 -40.04 48.88 13.98
N ASN A 464 -39.26 49.31 12.99
CA ASN A 464 -39.58 50.44 12.11
C ASN A 464 -40.05 49.99 10.72
N TRP A 465 -39.88 48.71 10.38
CA TRP A 465 -40.24 48.13 9.09
C TRP A 465 -41.44 47.21 9.24
N THR A 466 -42.63 47.77 9.05
CA THR A 466 -43.87 46.99 8.98
C THR A 466 -44.65 47.35 7.73
N SER A 467 -45.15 46.31 7.05
CA SER A 467 -46.13 46.40 5.98
C SER A 467 -47.57 46.54 6.51
N GLY A 468 -47.76 46.40 7.83
CA GLY A 468 -49.07 46.24 8.46
C GLY A 468 -49.67 44.84 8.27
N ASN A 469 -48.92 43.88 7.71
CA ASN A 469 -49.31 42.48 7.55
C ASN A 469 -48.25 41.56 8.17
N ASP A 470 -48.64 40.82 9.20
CA ASP A 470 -47.72 39.98 9.99
C ASP A 470 -47.03 38.89 9.16
N ASP A 471 -47.71 38.31 8.16
CA ASP A 471 -47.14 37.26 7.30
C ASP A 471 -46.07 37.80 6.35
N ILE A 472 -46.32 39.00 5.78
CA ILE A 472 -45.35 39.69 4.91
C ILE A 472 -44.15 40.15 5.73
N ASP A 473 -44.39 40.71 6.92
CA ASP A 473 -43.34 41.17 7.81
C ASP A 473 -42.46 39.99 8.27
N LYS A 474 -43.08 38.86 8.62
CA LYS A 474 -42.36 37.62 8.93
C LYS A 474 -41.54 37.10 7.75
N PHE A 475 -42.10 37.09 6.54
CA PHE A 475 -41.37 36.69 5.34
C PHE A 475 -40.15 37.58 5.07
N ILE A 476 -40.30 38.90 5.18
CA ILE A 476 -39.19 39.85 4.99
C ILE A 476 -38.13 39.64 6.07
N GLN A 477 -38.53 39.46 7.34
CA GLN A 477 -37.61 39.18 8.44
C GLN A 477 -36.85 37.86 8.24
N ASP A 478 -37.52 36.80 7.81
CA ASP A 478 -36.89 35.50 7.54
C ASP A 478 -35.92 35.59 6.35
N ALA A 479 -36.27 36.34 5.31
CA ALA A 479 -35.37 36.64 4.19
C ALA A 479 -34.16 37.49 4.62
N GLN A 480 -34.33 38.45 5.52
CA GLN A 480 -33.26 39.29 6.07
C GLN A 480 -32.32 38.53 7.01
N LYS A 481 -32.82 37.49 7.69
CA LYS A 481 -32.00 36.54 8.46
C LYS A 481 -31.23 35.55 7.58
N SER A 482 -31.61 35.43 6.30
CA SER A 482 -30.99 34.50 5.35
C SER A 482 -29.64 34.99 4.83
N TYR A 483 -28.80 34.06 4.37
CA TYR A 483 -27.38 34.28 4.06
C TYR A 483 -27.14 34.89 2.65
N THR A 484 -27.93 35.88 2.24
CA THR A 484 -27.82 36.46 0.89
C THR A 484 -27.35 37.91 0.93
N ASN A 485 -26.39 38.25 0.06
CA ASN A 485 -25.95 39.64 -0.16
C ASN A 485 -27.09 40.54 -0.67
N ASN A 486 -28.18 39.95 -1.16
CA ASN A 486 -29.39 40.63 -1.55
C ASN A 486 -30.40 40.52 -0.41
N VAL A 487 -30.62 41.63 0.28
CA VAL A 487 -31.55 41.70 1.41
C VAL A 487 -32.83 42.37 0.93
N LEU A 488 -33.98 41.79 1.28
CA LEU A 488 -35.27 42.43 1.03
C LEU A 488 -35.45 43.60 1.99
N GLU A 489 -35.81 44.77 1.47
CA GLU A 489 -36.16 45.94 2.27
C GLU A 489 -37.63 46.30 2.00
N TRP A 490 -38.37 46.59 3.07
CA TRP A 490 -39.71 47.15 2.92
C TRP A 490 -39.59 48.61 2.51
N ILE A 491 -40.11 48.94 1.32
CA ILE A 491 -40.16 50.31 0.82
C ILE A 491 -41.60 50.81 0.96
N PRO A 492 -41.87 51.79 1.84
CA PRO A 492 -43.19 52.41 1.94
C PRO A 492 -43.61 53.01 0.58
N TYR A 493 -44.88 52.79 0.20
CA TYR A 493 -45.37 53.14 -1.13
C TYR A 493 -45.26 54.63 -1.46
N ASP A 494 -45.38 55.49 -0.45
CA ASP A 494 -45.22 56.95 -0.54
C ASP A 494 -43.78 57.39 -0.84
N ARG A 495 -42.80 56.49 -0.73
CA ARG A 495 -41.40 56.72 -1.15
C ARG A 495 -41.16 56.38 -2.62
N LEU A 496 -42.18 55.96 -3.36
CA LEU A 496 -42.10 55.64 -4.78
C LEU A 496 -42.77 56.73 -5.64
N TYR A 497 -42.11 57.11 -6.73
CA TYR A 497 -42.64 58.09 -7.70
C TYR A 497 -42.35 57.65 -9.15
N ASP A 498 -42.93 58.36 -10.13
CA ASP A 498 -42.84 58.00 -11.56
C ASP A 498 -43.26 56.52 -11.83
N ILE A 499 -44.30 56.07 -11.14
CA ILE A 499 -44.79 54.67 -11.18
C ILE A 499 -45.46 54.40 -12.54
N LYS A 500 -44.88 53.50 -13.33
CA LYS A 500 -45.38 53.11 -14.67
C LYS A 500 -45.67 51.63 -14.71
N TYR A 501 -46.86 51.29 -15.18
CA TYR A 501 -47.21 49.89 -15.45
C TYR A 501 -46.34 49.33 -16.58
N ILE A 502 -45.88 48.09 -16.41
CA ILE A 502 -45.06 47.38 -17.41
C ILE A 502 -45.89 46.27 -18.07
N ALA A 503 -46.38 45.32 -17.27
CA ALA A 503 -47.07 44.12 -17.76
C ALA A 503 -47.82 43.43 -16.62
N LYS A 504 -48.63 42.41 -16.94
CA LYS A 504 -49.26 41.52 -15.97
C LYS A 504 -48.79 40.09 -16.23
N GLY A 505 -48.20 39.46 -15.22
CA GLY A 505 -47.73 38.08 -15.25
C GLY A 505 -48.63 37.13 -14.46
N GLY A 506 -48.22 35.86 -14.32
CA GLY A 506 -48.98 34.82 -13.63
C GLY A 506 -49.22 35.06 -12.14
N PHE A 507 -48.38 35.88 -11.49
CA PHE A 507 -48.43 36.15 -10.04
C PHE A 507 -48.88 37.59 -9.70
N GLY A 508 -49.11 38.46 -10.68
CA GLY A 508 -49.50 39.84 -10.41
C GLY A 508 -49.23 40.85 -11.53
N LYS A 509 -49.51 42.13 -11.26
CA LYS A 509 -49.16 43.26 -12.13
C LYS A 509 -47.76 43.77 -11.76
N VAL A 510 -46.97 44.12 -12.76
CA VAL A 510 -45.59 44.60 -12.63
C VAL A 510 -45.55 46.10 -12.97
N TYR A 511 -44.90 46.86 -12.09
CA TYR A 511 -44.70 48.30 -12.23
C TYR A 511 -43.22 48.65 -12.13
N ARG A 512 -42.78 49.70 -12.81
CA ARG A 512 -41.48 50.36 -12.63
C ARG A 512 -41.71 51.65 -11.85
N ALA A 513 -40.90 51.93 -10.85
CA ALA A 513 -40.93 53.19 -10.11
C ALA A 513 -39.51 53.71 -9.88
N LYS A 514 -39.40 54.97 -9.48
CA LYS A 514 -38.19 55.55 -8.88
C LYS A 514 -38.37 55.60 -7.37
N TRP A 515 -37.33 55.29 -6.62
CA TRP A 515 -37.31 55.30 -5.16
C TRP A 515 -36.61 56.57 -4.66
N ILE A 516 -37.22 57.23 -3.67
CA ILE A 516 -36.68 58.44 -3.02
C ILE A 516 -35.69 58.01 -1.93
N ASP A 517 -34.47 57.63 -2.33
CA ASP A 517 -33.25 57.55 -1.49
C ASP A 517 -31.99 57.48 -2.33
#